data_AF-A0A938WMN4-F1
#
_entry.id   AF-A0A938WMN4-F1
#
_cell.length_a   1.000
_cell.length_b   1.000
_cell.length_c   1.000
_cell.angle_alpha   90.00
_cell.angle_beta   90.00
_cell.angle_gamma   90.00
#
_symmetry.space_group_name_H-M   'P 1'
#
loop_
_entity.id
_entity.type
_entity.pdbx_description
1 polymer ?
#
loop_
_entity_poly.entity_id
_entity_poly.type
_entity_poly.pdbx_seq_one_letter_code
_entity_poly.pdbx_strand_id
1 'polypeptide(L)' 'MEFKKTIIITGGAGFIGSHVVRLFVNKYSECHIINVDKLTYAGNLANLKDIEGRPNYTFVRADICDFDAMLGLMRR' A
#
# COMPACT_ATOMS: atom_id res chain seq x y z
N MET A 1 -16.44 -4.80 -6.20
CA MET A 1 -15.49 -5.81 -6.68
C MET A 1 -15.08 -6.63 -5.48
N GLU A 2 -15.11 -7.96 -5.59
CA GLU A 2 -14.65 -8.84 -4.53
C GLU A 2 -13.21 -9.25 -4.84
N PHE A 3 -12.26 -8.82 -4.00
CA PHE A 3 -10.85 -9.18 -4.15
C PHE A 3 -10.60 -10.52 -3.46
N LYS A 4 -9.80 -11.40 -4.06
CA LYS A 4 -9.51 -12.73 -3.51
C LYS A 4 -8.65 -12.66 -2.24
N LYS A 5 -7.79 -11.65 -2.13
CA LYS A 5 -6.89 -11.41 -1.00
C LYS A 5 -6.62 -9.92 -0.85
N THR A 6 -6.40 -9.49 0.39
CA THR A 6 -5.89 -8.16 0.71
C THR A 6 -4.45 -8.28 1.20
N ILE A 7 -3.55 -7.47 0.65
CA ILE A 7 -2.12 -7.47 1.00
C ILE A 7 -1.75 -6.08 1.48
N ILE A 8 -1.26 -6.01 2.72
CA ILE A 8 -0.71 -4.78 3.30
C ILE A 8 0.79 -4.76 3.03
N ILE A 9 1.26 -3.69 2.39
CA ILE A 9 2.68 -3.42 2.16
C ILE A 9 3.05 -2.18 2.97
N THR A 10 3.92 -2.33 3.96
CA THR A 10 4.42 -1.22 4.77
C THR A 10 5.68 -0.59 4.16
N GLY A 11 5.83 0.73 4.22
CA GLY A 11 6.99 1.44 3.65
C GLY A 11 6.99 1.50 2.11
N GLY A 12 5.80 1.37 1.50
CA GLY A 12 5.65 1.25 0.06
C GLY A 12 5.90 2.54 -0.73
N ALA A 13 6.07 3.70 -0.08
CA ALA A 13 6.49 4.93 -0.76
C ALA A 13 8.03 5.06 -0.88
N GLY A 14 8.80 4.16 -0.26
CA GLY A 14 10.26 4.11 -0.36
C GLY A 14 10.77 3.51 -1.68
N PHE A 15 12.10 3.40 -1.81
CA PHE A 15 12.74 2.92 -3.04
C PHE A 15 12.32 1.48 -3.41
N ILE A 16 12.59 0.49 -2.54
CA ILE A 16 12.22 -0.91 -2.80
C ILE A 16 10.71 -1.09 -2.69
N GLY A 17 10.10 -0.50 -1.66
CA GLY A 17 8.67 -0.62 -1.38
C GLY A 17 7.81 -0.23 -2.60
N SER A 18 8.15 0.87 -3.28
CA SER A 18 7.37 1.32 -4.43
C SER A 18 7.44 0.37 -5.63
N HIS A 19 8.57 -0.30 -5.84
CA HIS A 19 8.67 -1.35 -6.86
C HIS A 19 7.80 -2.55 -6.52
N VAL A 20 7.76 -2.96 -5.25
CA VAL A 20 6.91 -4.07 -4.79
C VAL A 20 5.43 -3.71 -4.93
N VAL A 21 5.01 -2.51 -4.49
CA VAL A 21 3.62 -2.05 -4.64
C VAL A 21 3.22 -2.03 -6.11
N ARG A 22 4.02 -1.41 -6.99
CA ARG A 22 3.72 -1.36 -8.44
C ARG A 22 3.67 -2.74 -9.07
N LEU A 23 4.59 -3.65 -8.70
CA LEU A 23 4.57 -5.03 -9.19
C LEU A 23 3.25 -5.71 -8.81
N PHE A 24 2.83 -5.61 -7.55
CA PHE A 24 1.65 -6.31 -7.06
C PHE A 24 0.36 -5.75 -7.63
N VAL A 25 0.24 -4.42 -7.70
CA VAL A 25 -0.93 -3.74 -8.27
C VAL A 25 -1.13 -4.14 -9.73
N ASN A 26 -0.05 -4.23 -10.53
CA ASN A 26 -0.14 -4.55 -11.95
C ASN A 26 -0.23 -6.06 -12.25
N LYS A 27 0.42 -6.92 -11.46
CA LYS A 27 0.51 -8.36 -11.74
C LYS A 27 -0.64 -9.18 -11.13
N TYR A 28 -1.19 -8.75 -10.00
CA TYR A 28 -2.23 -9.48 -9.26
C TYR A 28 -3.48 -8.64 -9.13
N SER A 29 -4.24 -8.52 -10.22
CA SER A 29 -5.44 -7.67 -10.29
C SER A 29 -6.58 -8.18 -9.41
N GLU A 30 -6.57 -9.46 -9.03
CA GLU A 30 -7.51 -10.04 -8.06
C GLU A 30 -7.20 -9.69 -6.60
N CYS A 31 -6.04 -9.08 -6.32
CA CYS A 31 -5.61 -8.71 -4.96
C CYS A 31 -5.83 -7.23 -4.72
N HIS A 32 -6.32 -6.87 -3.53
CA HIS A 32 -6.33 -5.50 -3.04
C HIS A 32 -5.01 -5.18 -2.36
N ILE A 33 -4.30 -4.16 -2.84
CA ILE A 33 -3.01 -3.75 -2.31
C ILE A 33 -3.19 -2.48 -1.47
N ILE A 34 -2.91 -2.58 -0.18
CA ILE A 34 -2.93 -1.46 0.76
C ILE A 34 -1.48 -1.08 1.06
N ASN A 35 -1.02 0.06 0.57
CA ASN A 35 0.28 0.61 0.93
C ASN A 35 0.14 1.46 2.20
N VAL A 36 0.77 1.04 3.29
CA VAL A 36 0.86 1.79 4.55
C VAL A 36 2.23 2.46 4.62
N ASP A 37 2.27 3.78 4.70
CA ASP A 37 3.55 4.50 4.83
C ASP A 37 3.40 5.72 5.75
N LYS A 38 4.39 5.95 6.60
CA LYS A 38 4.44 7.13 7.48
C LYS A 38 4.82 8.40 6.73
N LEU A 39 5.38 8.27 5.51
CA LEU A 39 5.98 9.33 4.72
C LEU A 39 7.05 10.07 5.51
N THR A 40 8.04 9.32 5.99
CA THR A 40 9.26 9.89 6.58
C THR A 40 10.17 10.45 5.47
N TYR A 41 11.40 10.85 5.81
CA TYR A 41 12.34 11.48 4.86
C TYR A 41 12.58 10.66 3.57
N ALA A 42 12.47 9.33 3.64
CA ALA A 42 12.72 8.43 2.51
C ALA A 42 11.46 8.07 1.70
N GLY A 43 10.27 8.48 2.14
CA GLY A 43 9.00 8.18 1.48
C GLY A 43 8.64 9.25 0.45
N ASN A 44 8.32 8.84 -0.78
CA ASN A 44 7.92 9.76 -1.85
C ASN A 44 6.76 9.20 -2.68
N LEU A 45 5.59 9.85 -2.62
CA LEU A 45 4.40 9.45 -3.38
C LEU A 45 4.57 9.58 -4.89
N ALA A 46 5.50 10.40 -5.38
CA ALA A 46 5.81 10.46 -6.81
C ALA A 46 6.28 9.11 -7.37
N ASN A 47 6.80 8.22 -6.52
CA ASN A 47 7.16 6.85 -6.91
C ASN A 47 5.94 5.99 -7.29
N LEU A 48 4.72 6.39 -6.93
CA LEU A 48 3.50 5.58 -7.08
C LEU A 48 2.46 6.26 -7.99
N LYS A 49 2.83 7.37 -8.63
CA LYS A 49 1.91 8.22 -9.41
C LYS A 49 1.26 7.47 -10.58
N ASP A 50 1.97 6.50 -11.16
CA ASP A 50 1.48 5.67 -12.26
C ASP A 50 0.37 4.68 -11.85
N ILE A 51 0.22 4.41 -10.55
CA ILE A 51 -0.77 3.47 -10.02
C ILE A 51 -1.78 4.09 -9.04
N GLU A 52 -1.69 5.39 -8.75
CA GLU A 52 -2.50 6.05 -7.70
C GLU A 52 -4.01 5.92 -7.90
N GLY A 53 -4.47 5.82 -9.16
CA GLY A 53 -5.88 5.65 -9.52
C GLY A 53 -6.32 4.20 -9.76
N ARG A 54 -5.47 3.20 -9.48
CA ARG A 54 -5.81 1.79 -9.75
C ARG A 54 -6.91 1.33 -8.79
N PRO A 55 -7.96 0.63 -9.26
CA PRO A 55 -9.10 0.24 -8.43
C PRO A 55 -8.74 -0.79 -7.35
N ASN A 56 -7.63 -1.51 -7.52
CA ASN A 56 -7.11 -2.48 -6.56
C ASN A 56 -5.96 -1.92 -5.69
N TYR A 57 -5.78 -0.61 -5.65
CA TYR A 57 -4.74 0.06 -4.87
C TYR A 57 -5.35 1.04 -3.85
N THR A 58 -4.78 1.08 -2.65
CA THR A 58 -5.15 2.07 -1.62
C THR A 58 -3.91 2.51 -0.87
N PHE A 59 -3.73 3.82 -0.73
CA PHE A 59 -2.70 4.40 0.11
C PHE A 59 -3.28 4.76 1.48
N VAL A 60 -2.56 4.40 2.55
CA VAL A 60 -2.89 4.76 3.92
C VAL A 60 -1.67 5.39 4.57
N ARG A 61 -1.80 6.64 4.99
CA ARG A 61 -0.77 7.32 5.77
C ARG A 61 -0.93 6.94 7.24
N ALA A 62 -0.05 6.08 7.75
CA ALA A 62 -0.03 5.67 9.15
C ALA A 62 1.37 5.27 9.60
N ASP A 63 1.60 5.28 10.92
CA ASP A 63 2.80 4.69 11.52
C ASP A 63 2.53 3.21 11.81
N ILE A 64 3.46 2.33 11.45
CA ILE A 64 3.34 0.90 11.78
C ILE A 64 3.43 0.64 13.28
N CYS A 65 3.96 1.59 14.06
CA CYS A 65 3.97 1.54 15.51
C CYS A 65 2.62 1.92 16.14
N ASP A 66 1.66 2.44 15.36
CA ASP A 66 0.29 2.70 15.82
C ASP A 66 -0.52 1.40 15.81
N PHE A 67 -0.68 0.80 16.99
CA PHE A 67 -1.35 -0.48 17.15
C PHE A 67 -2.82 -0.44 16.68
N ASP A 68 -3.57 0.58 17.08
CA ASP A 68 -5.00 0.66 16.79
C ASP A 68 -5.24 0.89 15.30
N ALA A 69 -4.42 1.73 14.66
CA ALA A 69 -4.47 1.93 13.22
C ALA A 69 -4.19 0.62 12.46
N MET A 70 -3.11 -0.10 12.82
CA MET A 70 -2.75 -1.36 12.16
C MET A 70 -3.79 -2.46 12.40
N LEU A 71 -4.30 -2.58 13.63
CA LEU A 71 -5.36 -3.53 13.96
C LEU A 71 -6.65 -3.23 13.18
N GLY A 72 -7.01 -1.96 13.02
CA GLY A 72 -8.14 -1.53 12.21
C GLY A 72 -7.99 -1.92 10.73
N LEU A 73 -6.78 -1.84 10.17
CA LEU A 73 -6.49 -2.26 8.80
C LEU A 73 -6.54 -3.78 8.63
N MET A 74 -6.06 -4.56 9.61
CA MET A 74 -6.06 -6.03 9.54
C MET A 74 -7.43 -6.67 9.75
N ARG A 75 -8.37 -5.95 10.38
CA ARG A 75 -9.74 -6.42 10.63
C ARG A 75 -10.73 -6.10 9.50
N ARG A 76 -10.30 -5.34 8.48
CA ARG A 76 -11.08 -5.09 7.26
C ARG A 76 -11.03 -6.29 6.33
#